data_AF-A0A8J2RWP0-F1
#
_entry.id   AF-A0A8J2RWP0-F1
#
_cell.length_a   1.000
_cell.length_b   1.000
_cell.length_c   1.000
_cell.angle_alpha   90.00
_cell.angle_beta   90.00
_cell.angle_gamma   90.00
#
_symmetry.space_group_name_H-M   'P 1'
#
loop_
_entity.id
_entity.type
_entity.pdbx_description
1 polymer ?
#
loop_
_entity_poly.entity_id
_entity_poly.type
_entity_poly.pdbx_seq_one_letter_code
_entity_poly.pdbx_strand_id
1 'polypeptide(L)'
;MAFSKKVVPFFHISSLYRISSIIPVPHVIVRHSTNFNASLQQEDDDQPIQNLSNPYQKEKRCCVLCKYDVKVDYKNARLLSQFLSPFTGKVYEKNITGLCKTKQKIVEGEIIKAQNAGYLAIMLKKVEYLKDPKLYDPNRPVRPHRY
;
A
#
# COMPACT_ATOMS: atom_id res chain seq x y z
N MET A 1 48.34 -3.31 -32.25
CA MET A 1 49.32 -3.47 -31.15
C MET A 1 48.60 -3.15 -29.86
N ALA A 2 48.13 -4.18 -29.16
CA ALA A 2 47.41 -4.06 -27.89
C ALA A 2 48.37 -4.49 -26.77
N PHE A 3 48.60 -3.60 -25.79
CA PHE A 3 49.41 -3.90 -24.62
C PHE A 3 48.56 -3.88 -23.35
N SER A 4 49.02 -4.72 -22.44
CA SER A 4 48.26 -5.52 -21.49
C SER A 4 48.20 -4.92 -20.08
N LYS A 5 47.20 -5.40 -19.34
CA LYS A 5 46.96 -5.43 -17.88
C LYS A 5 48.20 -5.29 -16.99
N LYS A 6 48.03 -4.63 -15.83
CA LYS A 6 48.56 -5.05 -14.52
C LYS A 6 48.05 -4.13 -13.39
N VAL A 7 47.21 -4.68 -12.51
CA VAL A 7 47.06 -4.24 -11.11
C VAL A 7 47.67 -5.39 -10.29
N VAL A 8 48.64 -5.08 -9.44
CA VAL A 8 49.41 -6.04 -8.63
C VAL A 8 49.14 -5.85 -7.13
N PRO A 9 49.38 -6.90 -6.31
CA PRO A 9 48.72 -7.15 -5.02
C PRO A 9 49.59 -6.76 -3.81
N PHE A 10 49.01 -6.75 -2.60
CA PHE A 10 49.82 -6.73 -1.38
C PHE A 10 49.22 -7.54 -0.21
N PHE A 11 49.84 -8.71 -0.02
CA PHE A 11 50.22 -9.46 1.19
C PHE A 11 49.24 -9.91 2.30
N HIS A 12 49.63 -11.09 2.76
CA HIS A 12 49.06 -12.11 3.62
C HIS A 12 49.65 -11.99 5.04
N ILE A 13 48.84 -12.19 6.08
CA ILE A 13 49.35 -12.65 7.39
C ILE A 13 48.36 -13.66 7.97
N SER A 14 48.86 -14.89 8.13
CA SER A 14 48.29 -16.00 8.88
C SER A 14 48.74 -15.95 10.34
N SER A 15 47.88 -16.34 11.30
CA SER A 15 48.17 -17.30 12.38
C SER A 15 47.18 -17.17 13.57
N LEU A 16 46.49 -18.29 13.88
CA LEU A 16 46.26 -18.94 15.19
C LEU A 16 45.94 -18.03 16.42
N TYR A 17 44.92 -18.27 17.26
CA TYR A 17 44.73 -19.43 18.16
C TYR A 17 43.29 -19.47 18.76
N ARG A 18 42.88 -20.68 19.16
CA ARG A 18 41.67 -21.07 19.92
C ARG A 18 41.38 -20.19 21.14
N ILE A 19 40.10 -19.91 21.42
CA ILE A 19 39.46 -20.17 22.73
C ILE A 19 38.00 -20.63 22.50
N SER A 20 37.77 -21.89 22.87
CA SER A 20 36.48 -22.54 23.10
C SER A 20 35.85 -22.04 24.39
N SER A 21 34.54 -21.72 24.39
CA SER A 21 33.57 -21.95 25.49
C SER A 21 32.24 -21.24 25.19
N ILE A 22 31.32 -21.89 24.47
CA ILE A 22 29.89 -21.54 24.51
C ILE A 22 29.21 -22.70 25.23
N ILE A 23 28.65 -22.38 26.40
CA ILE A 23 27.90 -23.29 27.26
C ILE A 23 26.60 -23.69 26.53
N PRO A 24 26.32 -24.98 26.28
CA PRO A 24 25.03 -25.39 25.76
C PRO A 24 24.03 -25.49 26.93
N VAL A 25 22.97 -24.67 26.88
CA VAL A 25 21.77 -24.84 27.70
C VAL A 25 21.11 -26.18 27.34
N PRO A 26 20.68 -27.01 28.32
CA PRO A 26 20.02 -28.26 28.02
C PRO A 26 18.62 -27.97 27.48
N HIS A 27 18.46 -27.97 26.16
CA HIS A 27 17.15 -28.05 25.56
C HIS A 27 16.62 -29.48 25.82
N VAL A 28 15.57 -29.61 26.62
CA VAL A 28 14.85 -30.87 26.75
C VAL A 28 14.28 -31.21 25.37
N ILE A 29 14.88 -32.18 24.69
CA ILE A 29 14.32 -32.75 23.46
C ILE A 29 13.35 -33.82 23.91
N VAL A 30 12.07 -33.46 24.03
CA VAL A 30 11.01 -34.46 24.18
C VAL A 30 10.88 -35.15 22.82
N ARG A 31 11.51 -36.31 22.68
CA ARG A 31 11.29 -37.19 21.52
C ARG A 31 9.99 -37.96 21.76
N HIS A 32 8.89 -37.47 21.22
CA HIS A 32 7.71 -38.33 21.06
C HIS A 32 8.05 -39.35 19.96
N SER A 33 8.33 -40.58 20.37
CA SER A 33 8.44 -41.71 19.45
C SER A 33 7.05 -42.04 18.92
N THR A 34 6.67 -41.51 17.76
CA THR A 34 5.54 -42.06 17.01
C THR A 34 6.09 -43.17 16.12
N ASN A 35 5.79 -44.41 16.48
CA ASN A 35 5.94 -45.55 15.58
C ASN A 35 5.12 -45.23 14.32
N PHE A 36 5.81 -44.96 13.22
CA PHE A 36 5.18 -44.69 11.93
C PHE A 36 4.82 -46.03 11.29
N ASN A 37 3.72 -46.62 11.77
CA ASN A 37 3.04 -47.69 11.02
C ASN A 37 2.36 -47.03 9.81
N ALA A 38 2.90 -47.31 8.62
CA ALA A 38 2.27 -46.99 7.35
C ALA A 38 0.85 -47.59 7.33
N SER A 39 -0.14 -46.74 7.58
CA SER A 39 -1.56 -47.08 7.56
C SER A 39 -2.19 -46.30 6.41
N LEU A 40 -2.97 -47.03 5.61
CA LEU A 40 -3.73 -46.54 4.46
C LEU A 40 -4.42 -45.21 4.79
N GLN A 41 -4.25 -44.22 3.92
CA GLN A 41 -4.99 -42.97 3.98
C GLN A 41 -6.46 -43.28 3.70
N GLN A 42 -7.24 -43.56 4.75
CA GLN A 42 -8.65 -43.18 4.73
C GLN A 42 -8.66 -41.66 4.83
N GLU A 43 -9.01 -41.01 3.72
CA GLU A 43 -9.35 -39.59 3.73
C GLU A 43 -10.58 -39.46 4.63
N ASP A 44 -10.39 -39.04 5.89
CA ASP A 44 -11.49 -38.69 6.78
C ASP A 44 -12.24 -37.51 6.15
N ASP A 45 -13.52 -37.70 5.84
CA ASP A 45 -14.37 -36.70 5.16
C ASP A 45 -14.48 -35.37 5.95
N ASP A 46 -14.20 -35.39 7.25
CA ASP A 46 -14.24 -34.24 8.16
C ASP A 46 -12.91 -33.47 8.29
N GLN A 47 -11.86 -33.85 7.53
CA GLN A 47 -10.58 -33.12 7.54
C GLN A 47 -10.69 -31.76 6.81
N PRO A 48 -10.01 -30.71 7.30
CA PRO A 48 -10.00 -29.42 6.64
C PRO A 48 -9.30 -29.51 5.27
N ILE A 49 -10.01 -29.04 4.23
CA ILE A 49 -9.49 -28.98 2.87
C ILE A 49 -8.29 -28.01 2.82
N GLN A 50 -7.10 -28.52 2.51
CA GLN A 50 -5.86 -27.74 2.54
C GLN A 50 -5.73 -26.72 1.40
N ASN A 51 -6.39 -26.96 0.26
CA ASN A 51 -6.24 -26.16 -0.97
C ASN A 51 -7.53 -25.43 -1.39
N LEU A 52 -8.28 -24.87 -0.44
CA LEU A 52 -9.49 -24.08 -0.71
C LEU A 52 -9.21 -22.57 -0.58
N SER A 53 -9.54 -21.79 -1.61
CA SER A 53 -9.56 -20.32 -1.48
C SER A 53 -10.64 -19.90 -0.49
N ASN A 54 -10.35 -18.93 0.39
CA ASN A 54 -11.27 -18.49 1.45
C ASN A 54 -12.68 -18.14 0.90
N PRO A 55 -13.73 -18.94 1.20
CA PRO A 55 -15.08 -18.71 0.71
C PRO A 55 -15.78 -17.51 1.37
N TYR A 56 -15.30 -17.07 2.55
CA TYR A 56 -15.82 -15.91 3.28
C TYR A 56 -15.08 -14.61 2.92
N GLN A 57 -14.23 -14.64 1.90
CA GLN A 57 -13.46 -13.48 1.47
C GLN A 57 -14.39 -12.42 0.87
N LYS A 58 -14.53 -11.29 1.58
CA LYS A 58 -15.28 -10.13 1.07
C LYS A 58 -14.59 -9.52 -0.14
N GLU A 59 -15.40 -8.99 -1.05
CA GLU A 59 -14.92 -8.26 -2.22
C GLU A 59 -14.06 -7.05 -1.81
N LYS A 60 -13.04 -6.77 -2.64
CA LYS A 60 -12.15 -5.64 -2.42
C LYS A 60 -12.92 -4.34 -2.66
N ARG A 61 -12.84 -3.42 -1.69
CA ARG A 61 -13.44 -2.09 -1.83
C ARG A 61 -12.70 -1.28 -2.91
N CYS A 62 -13.46 -0.79 -3.88
CA CYS A 62 -12.97 0.10 -4.93
C CYS A 62 -13.31 1.56 -4.61
N CYS A 63 -12.43 2.50 -4.99
CA CYS A 63 -12.74 3.93 -4.84
C CYS A 63 -13.71 4.41 -5.94
N VAL A 64 -14.38 5.54 -5.70
CA VAL A 64 -15.40 6.11 -6.60
C VAL A 64 -14.88 6.28 -8.03
N LEU A 65 -13.67 6.81 -8.20
CA LEU A 65 -13.08 7.04 -9.53
C LEU A 65 -12.73 5.75 -10.27
N CYS A 66 -12.36 4.68 -9.56
CA CYS A 66 -12.10 3.38 -10.17
C CYS A 66 -13.39 2.62 -10.48
N LYS A 67 -14.42 2.79 -9.64
CA LYS A 67 -15.72 2.11 -9.82
C LYS A 67 -16.43 2.58 -11.09
N TYR A 68 -16.33 3.88 -11.41
CA TYR A 68 -16.98 4.47 -12.58
C TYR A 68 -16.02 4.73 -13.75
N ASP A 69 -14.77 4.25 -13.65
CA ASP A 69 -13.69 4.47 -14.62
C ASP A 69 -13.58 5.92 -15.15
N VAL A 70 -13.68 6.89 -14.22
CA VAL A 70 -13.65 8.31 -14.59
C VAL A 70 -12.21 8.76 -14.81
N LYS A 71 -11.95 9.28 -16.01
CA LYS A 71 -10.71 9.98 -16.34
C LYS A 71 -10.74 11.39 -15.75
N VAL A 72 -9.70 11.74 -15.00
CA VAL A 72 -9.56 13.05 -14.35
C VAL A 72 -8.70 13.93 -15.25
N ASP A 73 -9.25 15.07 -15.67
CA ASP A 73 -8.56 16.06 -16.51
C ASP A 73 -8.67 17.45 -15.87
N TYR A 74 -7.61 18.25 -15.92
CA TYR A 74 -7.55 19.63 -15.38
C TYR A 74 -8.62 20.57 -15.95
N LYS A 75 -9.12 20.28 -17.15
CA LYS A 75 -10.19 21.06 -17.81
C LYS A 75 -11.54 20.88 -17.11
N ASN A 76 -11.77 19.75 -16.44
CA ASN A 76 -13.03 19.48 -15.74
C ASN A 76 -13.01 20.09 -14.33
N ALA A 77 -13.14 21.42 -14.28
CA ALA A 77 -13.15 22.16 -13.02
C ALA A 77 -14.29 21.74 -12.08
N ARG A 78 -15.44 21.30 -12.62
CA ARG A 78 -16.59 20.85 -11.82
C ARG A 78 -16.24 19.63 -10.98
N LEU A 79 -15.69 18.58 -11.62
CA LEU A 79 -15.25 17.38 -10.91
C LEU A 79 -14.15 17.70 -9.89
N LEU A 80 -13.14 18.47 -10.29
CA LEU A 80 -12.02 18.81 -9.41
C LEU A 80 -12.44 19.64 -8.20
N SER A 81 -13.42 20.54 -8.37
CA SER A 81 -13.96 21.36 -7.29
C SER A 81 -14.63 20.55 -6.17
N GLN A 82 -15.04 19.31 -6.45
CA GLN A 82 -15.59 18.44 -5.42
C GLN A 82 -14.52 18.07 -4.39
N PHE A 83 -13.25 17.91 -4.81
CA PHE A 83 -12.10 17.51 -3.98
C PHE A 83 -11.52 18.64 -3.13
N LEU A 84 -12.11 19.83 -3.22
CA LEU A 84 -11.68 21.00 -2.47
C LEU A 84 -12.67 21.32 -1.34
N SER A 85 -12.10 21.84 -0.25
CA SER A 85 -12.88 22.51 0.79
C SER A 85 -13.55 23.76 0.23
N PRO A 86 -14.86 23.96 0.47
CA PRO A 86 -15.60 25.08 -0.10
C PRO A 86 -15.09 26.44 0.41
N PHE A 87 -14.63 26.49 1.67
CA PHE A 87 -14.24 27.73 2.35
C PHE A 87 -12.73 28.03 2.27
N THR A 88 -11.89 27.00 2.17
CA THR A 88 -10.43 27.16 2.22
C THR A 88 -9.73 26.81 0.91
N GLY A 89 -10.41 26.13 -0.03
CA GLY A 89 -9.82 25.73 -1.31
C GLY A 89 -8.74 24.64 -1.17
N LYS A 90 -8.52 24.14 0.06
CA LYS A 90 -7.57 23.07 0.34
C LYS A 90 -8.12 21.74 -0.19
N VAL A 91 -7.23 20.94 -0.78
CA VAL A 91 -7.57 19.59 -1.25
C VAL A 91 -7.81 18.68 -0.05
N TYR A 92 -8.88 17.89 -0.08
CA TYR A 92 -9.15 16.90 0.96
C TYR A 92 -8.13 15.75 0.91
N GLU A 93 -7.69 15.33 2.09
CA GLU A 93 -6.80 14.19 2.26
C GLU A 93 -7.49 12.86 1.97
N LYS A 94 -6.68 11.83 1.73
CA LYS A 94 -7.15 10.46 1.40
C LYS A 94 -8.07 9.85 2.46
N ASN A 95 -7.87 10.16 3.74
CA ASN A 95 -8.72 9.65 4.82
C ASN A 95 -10.17 10.16 4.73
N ILE A 96 -10.39 11.33 4.12
CA ILE A 96 -11.70 11.89 3.84
C ILE A 96 -12.22 11.39 2.49
N THR A 97 -11.43 11.52 1.42
CA THR A 97 -11.90 11.20 0.06
C THR A 97 -12.10 9.71 -0.21
N GLY A 98 -11.37 8.84 0.50
CA GLY A 98 -11.41 7.39 0.29
C GLY A 98 -10.82 6.93 -1.05
N LEU A 99 -10.08 7.80 -1.76
CA LEU A 99 -9.48 7.45 -3.05
C LEU A 99 -8.28 6.49 -2.92
N CYS A 100 -8.02 5.74 -3.99
CA CYS A 100 -6.76 5.00 -4.13
C CYS A 100 -5.56 5.99 -4.16
N LYS A 101 -4.39 5.57 -3.66
CA LYS A 101 -3.19 6.45 -3.61
C LYS A 101 -2.82 7.02 -4.99
N THR A 102 -2.98 6.21 -6.03
CA THR A 102 -2.69 6.60 -7.42
C THR A 102 -3.65 7.68 -7.91
N LYS A 103 -4.96 7.45 -7.79
CA LYS A 103 -6.00 8.40 -8.19
C LYS A 103 -5.92 9.71 -7.38
N GLN A 104 -5.62 9.64 -6.09
CA GLN A 104 -5.43 10.83 -5.24
C GLN A 104 -4.30 11.73 -5.79
N LYS A 105 -3.13 11.17 -6.11
CA LYS A 105 -2.00 11.93 -6.68
C LYS A 105 -2.35 12.54 -8.05
N ILE A 106 -3.11 11.81 -8.88
CA ILE A 106 -3.56 12.32 -10.17
C ILE A 106 -4.49 13.52 -9.96
N VAL A 107 -5.48 13.41 -9.07
CA VAL A 107 -6.40 14.51 -8.74
C VAL A 107 -5.65 15.73 -8.22
N GLU A 108 -4.72 15.56 -7.28
CA GLU A 108 -3.88 16.65 -6.76
C GLU A 108 -3.09 17.34 -7.88
N GLY A 109 -2.48 16.57 -8.78
CA GLY A 109 -1.75 17.11 -9.93
C GLY A 109 -2.65 17.87 -10.92
N GLU A 110 -3.82 17.33 -11.23
CA GLU A 110 -4.78 17.99 -12.14
C GLU A 110 -5.41 19.25 -11.50
N ILE A 111 -5.61 19.28 -10.18
CA ILE A 111 -6.04 20.49 -9.45
C ILE A 111 -5.00 21.59 -9.59
N ILE A 112 -3.72 21.28 -9.34
CA ILE A 112 -2.63 22.25 -9.47
C ILE A 112 -2.56 22.79 -10.91
N LYS A 113 -2.67 21.91 -11.92
CA LYS A 113 -2.73 22.32 -13.32
C LYS A 113 -3.93 23.22 -13.61
N ALA A 114 -5.11 22.87 -13.09
CA ALA A 114 -6.34 23.63 -13.29
C ALA A 114 -6.29 25.02 -12.63
N GLN A 115 -5.67 25.12 -11.46
CA GLN A 115 -5.42 26.38 -10.75
C GLN A 115 -4.45 27.27 -11.54
N ASN A 116 -3.33 26.71 -11.99
CA ASN A 116 -2.34 27.44 -12.80
C ASN A 116 -2.90 27.91 -14.14
N ALA A 117 -3.78 27.13 -14.76
CA ALA A 117 -4.44 27.47 -16.01
C ALA A 117 -5.69 28.35 -15.84
N GLY A 118 -6.06 28.74 -14.61
CA GLY A 118 -7.20 29.62 -14.34
C GLY A 118 -8.60 28.97 -14.45
N TYR A 119 -8.68 27.65 -14.62
CA TYR A 119 -9.97 26.93 -14.66
C TYR A 119 -10.61 26.81 -13.27
N LEU A 120 -9.78 26.68 -12.22
CA LEU A 120 -10.21 26.45 -10.84
C LEU A 120 -9.66 27.55 -9.90
N ALA A 121 -10.49 28.01 -8.98
CA ALA A 121 -10.08 29.00 -7.99
C ALA A 121 -9.16 28.38 -6.91
N ILE A 122 -8.24 29.19 -6.38
CA ILE A 122 -7.24 28.73 -5.39
C ILE A 122 -7.82 28.77 -3.96
N MET A 123 -8.51 29.86 -3.60
CA MET A 123 -8.94 30.11 -2.22
C MET A 123 -10.37 29.66 -1.92
N LEU A 124 -11.35 30.14 -2.70
CA LEU A 124 -12.76 29.82 -2.48
C LEU A 124 -13.28 28.98 -3.64
N LYS A 125 -14.16 28.02 -3.34
CA LYS A 125 -14.88 27.29 -4.38
C LYS A 125 -15.86 28.20 -5.13
N LYS A 126 -15.96 28.04 -6.45
CA LYS A 126 -16.92 28.77 -7.29
C LYS A 126 -18.36 28.50 -6.83
N VAL A 127 -19.19 29.54 -6.80
CA VAL A 127 -20.58 29.48 -6.32
C VAL A 127 -21.43 28.46 -7.09
N GLU A 128 -21.20 28.34 -8.39
CA GLU A 128 -21.87 27.39 -9.28
C GLU A 128 -21.70 25.94 -8.84
N TYR A 129 -20.56 25.59 -8.24
CA TYR A 129 -20.23 24.23 -7.84
C TYR A 129 -20.57 23.92 -6.36
N LEU A 130 -21.05 24.90 -5.59
CA LEU A 130 -21.39 24.70 -4.17
C LEU A 130 -22.58 23.75 -3.98
N LYS A 131 -23.49 23.72 -4.96
CA LYS A 131 -24.72 22.91 -4.92
C LYS A 131 -24.54 21.50 -5.51
N ASP A 132 -23.33 21.14 -5.93
CA ASP A 132 -23.05 19.80 -6.44
C ASP A 132 -23.21 18.73 -5.34
N PRO A 133 -23.66 17.51 -5.70
CA PRO A 133 -23.77 16.41 -4.73
C PRO A 133 -22.39 16.12 -4.13
N LYS A 134 -22.33 16.01 -2.80
CA LYS A 134 -21.08 15.73 -2.08
C LYS A 134 -20.73 14.26 -2.22
N LEU A 135 -19.50 13.97 -2.65
CA LEU A 135 -18.98 12.59 -2.74
C LEU A 135 -18.52 12.03 -1.39
N TYR A 136 -18.16 12.89 -0.44
CA TYR A 136 -17.65 12.53 0.87
C TYR A 136 -18.05 13.59 1.90
N ASP A 137 -18.08 13.14 3.16
CA ASP A 137 -18.36 13.97 4.32
C ASP A 137 -17.05 14.27 5.07
N PRO A 138 -16.57 15.53 5.05
CA PRO A 138 -15.35 15.92 5.76
C PRO A 138 -15.40 15.66 7.27
N ASN A 139 -16.61 15.70 7.86
CA ASN A 139 -16.83 15.52 9.29
C ASN A 139 -16.73 14.04 9.72
N ARG A 140 -16.77 13.08 8.79
CA ARG A 140 -16.72 11.64 9.09
C ARG A 140 -15.63 10.95 8.27
N PRO A 141 -14.35 11.21 8.57
CA PRO A 141 -13.25 10.59 7.85
C PRO A 141 -13.18 9.08 8.14
N VAL A 142 -12.72 8.31 7.16
CA VAL A 142 -12.55 6.84 7.26
C VAL A 142 -11.49 6.46 8.29
N ARG A 143 -10.49 7.32 8.46
CA ARG A 143 -9.46 7.21 9.50
C ARG A 143 -9.30 8.56 10.17
N PRO A 144 -9.17 8.62 11.50
CA PRO A 144 -8.91 9.88 12.19
C PRO A 144 -7.63 10.52 11.64
N HIS A 145 -7.60 11.85 11.63
CA HIS A 145 -6.37 12.60 11.40
C HIS A 145 -5.34 12.27 12.50
N ARG A 146 -4.05 12.40 12.16
CA ARG A 146 -2.96 12.00 13.07
C ARG A 146 -2.78 12.97 14.26
N TYR A 147 -3.39 14.15 14.20
CA TYR A 147 -3.26 15.25 15.16
C TYR A 147 -4.63 15.67 15.66
#